data_AF-D1BKM9-F1
#
_entry.id   AF-D1BKM9-F1
#
_cell.length_a   1.000
_cell.length_b   1.000
_cell.length_c   1.000
_cell.angle_alpha   90.00
_cell.angle_beta   90.00
_cell.angle_gamma   90.00
#
_symmetry.space_group_name_H-M   'P 1'
#
loop_
_entity.id
_entity.type
_entity.pdbx_description
1 polymer ?
#
loop_
_entity_poly.entity_id
_entity_poly.type
_entity_poly.pdbx_seq_one_letter_code
_entity_poly.pdbx_strand_id
1 'polypeptide(L)'
;MTFPTDHPSEPDDVTTAPPERGVWEGWEPGVRVMVRTRLPAGSTHLYTDVLGTVTARTADALTLETRSGTVEVPVGTIATGKVVPPAPARRRPRDG
;
A
#
# COMPACT_ATOMS: atom_id res chain seq x y z
N MET A 1 37.79 -13.45 34.77
CA MET A 1 36.82 -14.18 33.95
C MET A 1 35.73 -13.18 33.58
N THR A 2 35.84 -12.54 32.41
CA THR A 2 34.88 -11.55 31.93
C THR A 2 34.03 -12.23 30.88
N PHE A 3 32.74 -12.38 31.15
CA PHE A 3 31.78 -12.91 30.19
C PHE A 3 31.61 -11.87 29.06
N PRO A 4 31.54 -12.30 27.78
CA PRO A 4 31.18 -11.38 26.71
C PRO A 4 29.75 -10.91 26.96
N THR A 5 29.54 -9.59 26.94
CA THR A 5 28.22 -9.00 26.75
C THR A 5 27.77 -9.41 25.35
N ASP A 6 27.12 -10.57 25.28
CA ASP A 6 26.17 -10.89 24.22
C ASP A 6 25.25 -9.68 24.06
N HIS A 7 25.01 -9.27 22.82
CA HIS A 7 24.26 -8.08 22.46
C HIS A 7 22.81 -8.54 22.21
N PRO A 8 21.91 -8.60 23.20
CA PRO A 8 20.57 -9.07 22.95
C PRO A 8 19.75 -7.83 22.63
N SER A 9 19.55 -7.56 21.35
CA SER A 9 18.36 -6.88 20.85
C SER A 9 18.42 -7.00 19.34
N GLU A 10 17.91 -8.14 18.88
CA GLU A 10 17.30 -8.27 17.57
C GLU A 10 16.56 -6.97 17.24
N PRO A 11 16.74 -6.42 16.03
CA PRO A 11 16.08 -5.20 15.62
C PRO A 11 14.58 -5.39 15.83
N ASP A 12 13.98 -4.42 16.51
CA ASP A 12 12.55 -4.20 16.67
C ASP A 12 11.73 -5.23 15.89
N ASP A 13 11.33 -6.28 16.61
CA ASP A 13 10.17 -7.09 16.25
C ASP A 13 9.04 -6.08 16.13
N VAL A 14 8.91 -5.51 14.93
CA VAL A 14 7.74 -4.77 14.52
C VAL A 14 6.67 -5.80 14.71
N THR A 15 5.98 -5.68 15.84
CA THR A 15 4.72 -6.32 16.14
C THR A 15 3.84 -5.94 14.97
N THR A 16 3.96 -6.74 13.91
CA THR A 16 3.15 -6.68 12.72
C THR A 16 1.92 -7.38 13.20
N ALA A 17 1.08 -6.61 13.92
CA ALA A 17 -0.29 -6.98 14.12
C ALA A 17 -0.78 -7.50 12.76
N PRO A 18 -1.35 -8.72 12.69
CA PRO A 18 -1.72 -9.34 11.44
C PRO A 18 -2.46 -8.30 10.61
N PRO A 19 -2.01 -8.04 9.36
CA PRO A 19 -2.47 -6.90 8.57
C PRO A 19 -3.98 -6.92 8.60
N GLU A 20 -4.58 -5.94 9.26
CA GLU A 20 -6.03 -5.92 9.46
C GLU A 20 -6.63 -6.02 8.07
N ARG A 21 -7.29 -7.15 7.81
CA ARG A 21 -7.73 -7.60 6.49
C ARG A 21 -8.55 -6.49 5.86
N GLY A 22 -7.89 -5.70 5.03
CA GLY A 22 -8.43 -4.42 4.62
C GLY A 22 -9.28 -4.55 3.38
N VAL A 23 -9.98 -3.48 3.07
CA VAL A 23 -10.86 -3.32 1.91
C VAL A 23 -10.22 -3.68 0.56
N TRP A 24 -8.89 -3.81 0.50
CA TRP A 24 -8.10 -4.19 -0.68
C TRP A 24 -8.16 -5.67 -1.05
N GLU A 25 -8.52 -6.57 -0.13
CA GLU A 25 -8.74 -8.00 -0.46
C GLU A 25 -9.92 -8.21 -1.42
N GLY A 26 -10.85 -7.26 -1.49
CA GLY A 26 -11.98 -7.30 -2.42
C GLY A 26 -11.67 -6.77 -3.82
N TRP A 27 -10.47 -6.23 -4.07
CA TRP A 27 -10.18 -5.54 -5.33
C TRP A 27 -9.75 -6.50 -6.42
N GLU A 28 -10.40 -6.42 -7.57
CA GLU A 28 -10.01 -7.20 -8.74
C GLU A 28 -8.81 -6.57 -9.46
N PRO A 29 -7.89 -7.38 -10.03
CA PRO A 29 -6.87 -6.86 -10.92
C PRO A 29 -7.53 -6.12 -12.10
N GLY A 30 -7.00 -4.95 -12.46
CA GLY A 30 -7.56 -4.06 -13.46
C GLY A 30 -8.40 -2.90 -12.90
N VAL A 31 -8.71 -2.88 -11.59
CA VAL A 31 -9.41 -1.76 -10.96
C VAL A 31 -8.45 -0.66 -10.54
N ARG A 32 -8.88 0.60 -10.71
CA ARG A 32 -8.12 1.77 -10.25
C ARG A 32 -8.37 2.00 -8.78
N VAL A 33 -7.32 2.04 -7.98
CA VAL A 33 -7.40 2.15 -6.53
C VAL A 33 -6.41 3.18 -6.02
N MET A 34 -6.73 3.72 -4.85
CA MET A 34 -5.82 4.54 -4.07
C MET A 34 -5.58 3.81 -2.76
N VAL A 35 -4.31 3.54 -2.45
CA VAL A 35 -3.89 3.13 -1.11
C VAL A 35 -2.99 4.19 -0.53
N ARG A 36 -3.24 4.49 0.73
CA ARG A 36 -2.35 5.26 1.57
C ARG A 36 -1.52 4.29 2.39
N THR A 37 -0.22 4.41 2.29
CA THR A 37 0.75 3.57 3.01
C THR A 37 1.55 4.44 3.96
N ARG A 38 1.96 3.86 5.08
CA ARG A 38 2.85 4.50 6.05
C ARG A 38 4.28 4.26 5.61
N LEU A 39 5.09 5.31 5.58
CA LEU A 39 6.53 5.17 5.36
C LEU A 39 7.25 4.93 6.69
N PRO A 40 8.41 4.26 6.67
CA PRO A 40 9.22 4.07 7.87
C PRO A 40 9.63 5.43 8.48
N ALA A 41 9.70 5.46 9.81
CA ALA A 41 10.11 6.63 10.57
C ALA A 41 11.52 7.06 10.14
N GLY A 42 11.64 8.27 9.60
CA GLY A 42 12.90 8.80 9.02
C GLY A 42 12.77 9.26 7.56
N SER A 43 11.67 8.92 6.89
CA SER A 43 11.34 9.49 5.57
C SER A 43 10.78 10.90 5.71
N THR A 44 11.10 11.82 4.78
CA THR A 44 10.54 13.19 4.74
C THR A 44 9.00 13.19 4.74
N HIS A 45 8.39 12.12 4.23
CA HIS A 45 6.94 11.94 4.17
C HIS A 45 6.54 10.81 5.12
N LEU A 46 5.64 11.11 6.07
CA LEU A 46 5.09 10.12 7.01
C LEU A 46 4.11 9.14 6.34
N TYR A 47 3.46 9.60 5.27
CA TYR A 47 2.49 8.83 4.50
C TYR A 47 2.72 9.08 3.01
N THR A 48 2.52 8.05 2.21
CA THR A 48 2.45 8.17 0.75
C THR A 48 1.10 7.67 0.26
N ASP A 49 0.55 8.37 -0.73
CA ASP A 49 -0.61 7.89 -1.47
C ASP A 49 -0.17 7.32 -2.82
N VAL A 50 -0.41 6.02 -2.96
CA VAL A 50 -0.15 5.29 -4.20
C VAL A 50 -1.48 5.12 -4.91
N LEU A 51 -1.59 5.80 -6.05
CA LEU A 51 -2.73 5.69 -6.95
C LEU A 51 -2.29 4.93 -8.20
N GLY A 52 -2.93 3.80 -8.43
CA GLY A 52 -2.57 2.90 -9.52
C GLY A 52 -3.68 1.92 -9.86
N THR A 53 -3.40 1.05 -10.81
CA THR A 53 -4.25 -0.08 -11.17
C THR A 53 -3.76 -1.31 -10.43
N VAL A 54 -4.66 -2.08 -9.80
CA VAL A 54 -4.27 -3.36 -9.19
C VAL A 54 -3.81 -4.30 -10.28
N THR A 55 -2.59 -4.81 -10.19
CA THR A 55 -2.08 -5.84 -11.10
C THR A 55 -2.00 -7.20 -10.44
N ALA A 56 -1.60 -7.22 -9.16
CA ALA A 56 -1.60 -8.41 -8.33
C ALA A 56 -1.95 -8.05 -6.89
N ARG A 57 -2.57 -9.02 -6.20
CA ARG A 57 -2.84 -8.96 -4.77
C ARG A 57 -2.40 -10.27 -4.15
N THR A 58 -1.64 -10.19 -3.07
CA THR A 58 -1.23 -11.34 -2.27
C THR A 58 -1.58 -11.10 -0.80
N ALA A 59 -1.41 -12.12 0.03
CA ALA A 59 -1.60 -11.98 1.47
C ALA A 59 -0.56 -11.04 2.12
N ASP A 60 0.61 -10.90 1.49
CA ASP A 60 1.76 -10.15 2.03
C ASP A 60 1.90 -8.75 1.41
N ALA A 61 1.46 -8.56 0.16
CA ALA A 61 1.60 -7.29 -0.54
C ALA A 61 0.52 -7.06 -1.62
N LEU A 62 0.32 -5.78 -1.94
CA LEU A 62 -0.52 -5.32 -3.04
C LEU A 62 0.36 -4.69 -4.13
N THR A 63 0.31 -5.24 -5.33
CA THR A 63 1.05 -4.73 -6.48
C THR A 63 0.16 -3.80 -7.31
N LEU A 64 0.64 -2.58 -7.49
CA LEU A 64 -0.05 -1.52 -8.20
C LEU A 64 0.78 -1.04 -9.38
N GLU A 65 0.18 -1.00 -10.56
CA GLU A 65 0.76 -0.32 -11.71
C GLU A 65 0.41 1.16 -11.64
N THR A 66 1.41 1.99 -11.40
CA THR A 66 1.30 3.45 -11.39
C THR A 66 1.92 4.03 -12.66
N ARG A 67 1.70 5.32 -12.93
CA ARG A 67 2.33 6.01 -14.06
C ARG A 67 3.86 6.04 -13.97
N SER A 68 4.43 5.96 -12.77
CA SER A 68 5.88 5.97 -12.53
C SER A 68 6.50 4.56 -12.56
N GLY A 69 5.68 3.52 -12.68
CA GLY A 69 6.10 2.12 -12.65
C GLY A 69 5.27 1.27 -11.69
N THR A 70 5.61 -0.01 -11.62
CA THR A 70 4.99 -0.97 -10.71
C THR A 70 5.50 -0.74 -9.29
N VAL A 71 4.57 -0.54 -8.36
CA VAL A 71 4.83 -0.30 -6.94
C VAL A 71 4.25 -1.47 -6.16
N GLU A 72 5.08 -2.15 -5.40
CA GLU A 72 4.66 -3.16 -4.45
C GLU A 72 4.48 -2.54 -3.06
N VAL A 73 3.30 -2.72 -2.50
CA VAL A 73 2.90 -2.14 -1.21
C VAL A 73 2.69 -3.28 -0.21
N PRO A 74 3.52 -3.41 0.84
CA PRO A 74 3.32 -4.43 1.87
C PRO A 74 2.02 -4.17 2.64
N VAL A 75 1.19 -5.20 2.86
CA VAL A 75 -0.12 -5.00 3.49
C VAL A 75 -0.02 -4.48 4.93
N GLY A 76 1.05 -4.82 5.66
CA GLY A 76 1.31 -4.29 7.01
C GLY A 76 1.58 -2.79 7.06
N THR A 77 1.87 -2.16 5.92
CA THR A 77 2.07 -0.70 5.83
C THR A 77 0.83 0.06 5.37
N ILE A 78 -0.22 -0.63 4.93
CA ILE A 78 -1.41 0.02 4.38
C ILE A 78 -2.22 0.65 5.50
N ALA A 79 -2.28 1.98 5.50
CA ALA A 79 -3.11 2.72 6.46
C ALA A 79 -4.58 2.73 6.05
N THR A 80 -4.87 2.92 4.76
CA THR A 80 -6.25 2.99 4.23
C THR A 80 -6.24 2.74 2.73
N GLY A 81 -7.27 2.08 2.22
CA GLY A 81 -7.50 1.91 0.79
C GLY A 81 -8.88 2.40 0.37
N LYS A 82 -9.03 2.87 -0.86
CA LYS A 82 -10.34 3.03 -1.51
C LYS A 82 -10.27 2.71 -3.00
N VAL A 83 -11.34 2.10 -3.52
CA VAL A 83 -11.55 1.98 -4.96
C VAL A 83 -11.84 3.37 -5.51
N VAL A 84 -11.11 3.77 -6.54
CA VAL A 84 -11.36 5.01 -7.26
C VAL A 84 -12.19 4.64 -8.49
N PRO A 85 -13.50 4.95 -8.51
CA PRO A 85 -14.29 4.67 -9.70
C PRO A 85 -13.65 5.37 -10.91
N PRO A 86 -13.58 4.69 -12.07
CA PRO A 86 -13.05 5.30 -13.29
C PRO A 86 -13.85 6.57 -13.57
N ALA A 87 -13.15 7.62 -14.02
CA ALA A 87 -13.78 8.90 -14.29
C ALA A 87 -14.99 8.68 -15.21
N PRO A 88 -16.20 9.10 -14.80
CA PRO A 88 -17.40 8.88 -15.61
C PRO A 88 -17.21 9.47 -17.00
N ALA A 89 -17.65 8.73 -18.03
CA ALA A 89 -17.50 9.12 -19.42
C ALA A 89 -17.96 10.58 -19.62
N ARG A 90 -17.09 11.41 -20.23
CA ARG A 90 -17.41 12.81 -20.50
C ARG A 90 -18.68 12.86 -21.33
N ARG A 91 -19.74 13.42 -20.74
CA ARG A 91 -21.00 13.70 -21.43
C ARG A 91 -20.67 14.66 -22.58
N ARG A 92 -20.83 14.20 -23.83
CA ARG A 92 -20.68 15.04 -25.03
C ARG A 92 -21.59 16.29 -24.86
N PRO A 93 -21.12 17.48 -25.26
CA PRO A 93 -22.00 18.63 -25.40
C PRO A 93 -23.17 18.24 -26.31
N ARG A 94 -24.40 18.57 -25.90
CA ARG A 94 -25.53 18.50 -26.81
C ARG A 94 -25.33 19.61 -27.83
N ASP A 95 -24.98 19.21 -29.04
CA ASP A 95 -25.06 20.08 -30.21
C ASP A 95 -26.54 20.40 -30.44
N GLY A 96 -26.88 21.68 -30.43
CA GLY A 96 -28.21 22.22 -30.60
C GLY A 96 -28.12 23.66 -31.03
#